data_AF-A0A2V9GDP2-F1
#
_entry.id   AF-A0A2V9GDP2-F1
#
_cell.length_a   1.000
_cell.length_b   1.000
_cell.length_c   1.000
_cell.angle_alpha   90.00
_cell.angle_beta   90.00
_cell.angle_gamma   90.00
#
_symmetry.space_group_name_H-M   'P 1'
#
loop_
_entity.id
_entity.type
_entity.pdbx_description
1 polymer ?
#
loop_
_entity_poly.entity_id
_entity_poly.type
_entity_poly.pdbx_seq_one_letter_code
_entity_poly.pdbx_strand_id
1 'polypeptide(L)'
;MNKEQAEIVQRIFRLCAESGYSLKRIAHTLNSEGVLAPQPQKGRFSRSWCLSSVRHVLLNRKYVGKTIWNTKRKLRVPGTSKRVYRRRPESEWTRLDTPHLRIVSDELFAAAGRRFEKVKRALGRPGQESSGLIVGPRRYLFSGLLKCAECGGSITLVSGRGRNGADRYGCSLHHQRGVTVCSNSLLVRRDELEESLLKGLSESVLKTEVVDYAV
;
A
#
# COMPACT_ATOMS: atom_id res chain seq x y z
N MET A 1 -4.92 -25.35 11.89
CA MET A 1 -5.17 -23.90 12.04
C MET A 1 -4.14 -23.34 13.02
N ASN A 2 -3.37 -22.31 12.66
CA ASN A 2 -2.41 -21.68 13.57
C ASN A 2 -3.15 -20.68 14.47
N LYS A 3 -3.20 -20.94 15.79
CA LYS A 3 -3.97 -20.16 16.76
C LYS A 3 -3.44 -18.72 16.91
N GLU A 4 -2.12 -18.54 17.03
CA GLU A 4 -1.50 -17.22 17.16
C GLU A 4 -1.82 -16.32 15.95
N GLN A 5 -1.77 -16.87 14.74
CA GLN A 5 -2.12 -16.13 13.53
C GLN A 5 -3.60 -15.71 13.52
N ALA A 6 -4.49 -16.57 14.02
CA ALA A 6 -5.92 -16.27 14.12
C ALA A 6 -6.17 -15.14 15.14
N GLU A 7 -5.48 -15.14 16.28
CA GLU A 7 -5.57 -14.09 17.29
C GLU A 7 -5.13 -12.72 16.76
N ILE A 8 -4.03 -12.68 15.98
CA ILE A 8 -3.58 -11.44 15.33
C ILE A 8 -4.63 -10.92 14.35
N VAL A 9 -5.26 -11.80 13.57
CA VAL A 9 -6.34 -11.41 12.66
C VAL A 9 -7.53 -10.85 13.44
N GLN A 10 -8.01 -11.54 14.47
CA GLN A 10 -9.11 -11.05 15.31
C GLN A 10 -8.78 -9.71 15.96
N ARG A 11 -7.54 -9.54 16.43
CA ARG A 11 -7.04 -8.27 16.98
C ARG A 11 -7.06 -7.15 15.95
N ILE A 12 -6.65 -7.40 14.70
CA ILE A 12 -6.75 -6.41 13.61
C ILE A 12 -8.21 -5.97 13.39
N PHE A 13 -9.14 -6.92 13.41
CA PHE A 13 -10.56 -6.61 13.28
C PHE A 13 -11.08 -5.76 14.45
N ARG A 14 -10.75 -6.11 15.70
CA ARG A 14 -11.12 -5.32 16.89
C ARG A 14 -10.53 -3.91 16.88
N LEU A 15 -9.24 -3.77 16.60
CA LEU A 15 -8.58 -2.46 16.48
C LEU A 15 -9.26 -1.57 15.43
N CYS A 16 -9.73 -2.15 14.33
CA CYS A 16 -10.46 -1.44 13.29
C CYS A 16 -11.89 -1.07 13.74
N ALA A 17 -12.66 -2.07 14.17
CA ALA A 17 -14.09 -1.95 14.42
C ALA A 17 -14.42 -1.25 15.73
N GLU A 18 -13.75 -1.63 16.82
CA GLU A 18 -14.04 -1.20 18.19
C GLU A 18 -13.20 0.04 18.55
N SER A 19 -11.88 -0.05 18.42
CA SER A 19 -10.96 1.05 18.78
C SER A 19 -10.90 2.16 17.73
N GLY A 20 -11.41 1.89 16.53
CA GLY A 20 -11.45 2.85 15.46
C GLY A 20 -10.09 3.26 14.90
N TYR A 21 -9.10 2.39 14.92
CA TYR A 21 -7.81 2.71 14.35
C TYR A 21 -7.86 2.79 12.83
N SER A 22 -7.07 3.70 12.25
CA SER A 22 -6.85 3.72 10.81
C SER A 22 -5.95 2.56 10.41
N LEU A 23 -6.00 2.13 9.14
CA LEU A 23 -5.14 1.05 8.64
C LEU A 23 -3.65 1.31 8.88
N LYS A 24 -3.23 2.57 8.73
CA LYS A 24 -1.85 3.00 8.98
C LYS A 24 -1.50 2.87 10.46
N ARG A 25 -2.40 3.32 11.35
CA ARG A 25 -2.21 3.20 12.80
C ARG A 25 -2.12 1.73 13.23
N ILE A 26 -3.00 0.86 12.73
CA ILE A 26 -2.94 -0.59 13.00
C ILE A 26 -1.59 -1.17 12.58
N ALA A 27 -1.12 -0.86 11.36
CA ALA A 27 0.17 -1.35 10.88
C ALA A 27 1.33 -0.87 11.77
N HIS A 28 1.35 0.41 12.15
CA HIS A 28 2.37 0.98 13.02
C HIS A 28 2.35 0.33 14.42
N THR A 29 1.17 0.17 15.02
CA THR A 29 0.99 -0.49 16.32
C THR A 29 1.53 -1.93 16.30
N LEU A 30 1.17 -2.73 15.30
CA LEU A 30 1.67 -4.10 15.19
C LEU A 30 3.19 -4.14 14.98
N ASN A 31 3.73 -3.23 14.17
CA ASN A 31 5.17 -3.16 13.95
C ASN A 31 5.95 -2.66 15.16
N SER A 32 5.38 -1.76 15.97
CA SER A 32 6.03 -1.28 17.21
C SER A 32 6.08 -2.35 18.29
N GLU A 33 5.13 -3.28 18.27
CA GLU A 33 5.06 -4.40 19.21
C GLU A 33 5.83 -5.64 18.72
N GLY A 34 6.53 -5.55 17.58
CA GLY A 34 7.29 -6.66 17.02
C GLY A 34 6.44 -7.78 16.39
N VAL A 35 5.13 -7.55 16.18
CA VAL A 35 4.26 -8.55 15.56
C VAL A 35 4.60 -8.72 14.09
N LEU A 36 5.11 -9.89 13.72
CA LEU A 36 5.51 -10.18 12.34
C LEU A 36 4.30 -10.31 11.41
N ALA A 37 4.38 -9.65 10.25
CA ALA A 37 3.41 -9.87 9.19
C ALA A 37 3.59 -11.28 8.55
N PRO A 38 2.53 -11.80 7.89
CA PRO A 38 2.63 -13.01 7.08
C PRO A 38 3.79 -12.92 6.08
N GLN A 39 4.35 -14.08 5.71
CA GLN A 39 5.58 -14.16 4.94
C GLN A 39 5.53 -13.27 3.69
N PRO A 40 6.52 -12.36 3.53
CA PRO A 40 6.57 -11.50 2.37
C PRO A 40 6.78 -12.34 1.11
N GLN A 41 6.25 -11.85 -0.01
CA GLN A 41 6.59 -12.39 -1.32
C GLN A 41 8.11 -12.31 -1.54
N LYS A 42 8.69 -13.33 -2.19
CA LYS A 42 10.13 -13.45 -2.48
C LYS A 42 10.68 -12.11 -3.02
N GLY A 43 11.72 -11.58 -2.38
CA GLY A 43 12.36 -10.31 -2.75
C GLY A 43 11.87 -9.04 -2.03
N ARG A 44 11.01 -9.14 -1.00
CA ARG A 44 10.68 -7.99 -0.13
C ARG A 44 11.48 -8.00 1.17
N PHE A 45 12.06 -6.84 1.49
CA PHE A 45 13.04 -6.62 2.56
C PHE A 45 12.57 -6.82 4.01
N SER A 46 11.26 -6.80 4.34
CA SER A 46 10.83 -6.92 5.74
C SER A 46 9.49 -7.64 5.95
N ARG A 47 9.42 -8.43 7.04
CA ARG A 47 8.20 -9.09 7.58
C ARG A 47 7.36 -8.12 8.42
N SER A 48 7.08 -6.93 7.90
CA SER A 48 6.37 -5.86 8.62
C SER A 48 4.99 -5.60 8.01
N TRP A 49 4.06 -5.16 8.85
CA TRP A 49 2.75 -4.69 8.44
C TRP A 49 2.82 -3.38 7.68
N CYS A 50 1.94 -3.22 6.69
CA CYS A 50 1.71 -1.95 5.99
C CYS A 50 0.21 -1.78 5.74
N LEU A 51 -0.19 -0.59 5.32
CA LEU A 51 -1.60 -0.26 5.07
C LEU A 51 -2.29 -1.28 4.13
N SER A 52 -1.59 -1.76 3.09
CA SER A 52 -2.16 -2.71 2.14
C SER A 52 -2.30 -4.13 2.71
N SER A 53 -1.38 -4.57 3.58
CA SER A 53 -1.49 -5.88 4.23
C SER A 53 -2.63 -5.90 5.25
N VAL A 54 -2.78 -4.85 6.06
CA VAL A 54 -3.91 -4.70 6.99
C VAL A 54 -5.24 -4.64 6.21
N ARG A 55 -5.29 -3.87 5.12
CA ARG A 55 -6.48 -3.83 4.25
C ARG A 55 -6.82 -5.21 3.69
N HIS A 56 -5.82 -5.97 3.26
CA HIS A 56 -6.03 -7.31 2.73
C HIS A 56 -6.62 -8.25 3.79
N VAL A 57 -6.16 -8.17 5.05
CA VAL A 57 -6.72 -8.94 6.16
C VAL A 57 -8.19 -8.59 6.37
N LEU A 58 -8.51 -7.30 6.51
CA LEU A 58 -9.88 -6.85 6.82
C LEU A 58 -10.90 -7.13 5.71
N LEU A 59 -10.46 -7.26 4.46
CA LEU A 59 -11.34 -7.57 3.31
C LEU A 59 -11.45 -9.06 2.99
N ASN A 60 -10.68 -9.91 3.67
CA ASN A 60 -10.62 -11.33 3.35
C ASN A 60 -11.81 -12.08 3.94
N ARG A 61 -12.78 -12.42 3.09
CA ARG A 61 -13.99 -13.16 3.43
C ARG A 61 -13.74 -14.58 3.97
N LYS A 62 -12.55 -15.15 3.76
CA LYS A 62 -12.20 -16.46 4.34
C LYS A 62 -12.30 -16.46 5.86
N TYR A 63 -12.03 -15.32 6.51
CA TYR A 63 -12.08 -15.23 7.98
C TYR A 63 -13.49 -15.34 8.56
N VAL A 64 -14.54 -15.07 7.77
CA VAL A 64 -15.95 -15.32 8.15
C VAL A 64 -16.46 -16.68 7.63
N GLY A 65 -15.56 -17.52 7.11
CA GLY A 65 -15.89 -18.82 6.56
C GLY A 65 -16.44 -18.77 5.13
N LYS A 66 -16.20 -17.70 4.36
CA LYS A 66 -16.71 -17.57 2.98
C LYS A 66 -15.55 -17.58 1.98
N THR A 67 -15.49 -18.60 1.14
CA THR A 67 -14.44 -18.74 0.11
C THR A 67 -15.00 -18.40 -1.26
N ILE A 68 -14.37 -17.46 -1.96
CA ILE A 68 -14.72 -17.09 -3.35
C ILE A 68 -13.52 -17.38 -4.24
N TRP A 69 -13.74 -18.15 -5.30
CA TRP A 69 -12.72 -18.47 -6.30
C TRP A 69 -13.23 -18.21 -7.71
N ASN A 70 -12.36 -18.40 -8.71
CA ASN A 70 -12.63 -18.06 -10.09
C ASN A 70 -13.01 -16.58 -10.32
N THR A 71 -12.38 -15.64 -9.59
CA THR A 71 -12.71 -14.20 -9.71
C THR A 71 -11.98 -13.48 -10.85
N LYS A 72 -10.90 -14.06 -11.35
CA LYS A 72 -10.03 -13.46 -12.37
C LYS A 72 -9.54 -14.51 -13.36
N ARG A 73 -9.33 -14.11 -14.60
CA ARG A 73 -8.66 -14.91 -15.64
C ARG A 73 -7.44 -14.17 -16.19
N LYS A 74 -6.42 -14.93 -16.57
CA LYS A 74 -5.20 -14.42 -17.20
C LYS A 74 -5.35 -14.50 -18.71
N LEU A 75 -5.44 -13.35 -19.38
CA LEU A 75 -5.61 -13.25 -20.83
C LEU A 75 -4.30 -12.80 -21.48
N ARG A 76 -3.96 -13.37 -22.64
CA ARG A 76 -2.90 -12.85 -23.48
C ARG A 76 -3.42 -11.59 -24.19
N VAL A 77 -2.60 -10.55 -24.24
CA VAL A 77 -2.92 -9.35 -25.01
C VAL A 77 -2.57 -9.65 -26.48
N PRO A 78 -3.54 -9.55 -27.42
CA PRO A 78 -3.29 -9.80 -28.83
C PRO A 78 -2.10 -8.98 -29.35
N GLY A 79 -1.27 -9.58 -30.20
CA GLY A 79 -0.08 -8.91 -30.76
C GLY A 79 1.09 -8.73 -29.78
N THR A 80 1.00 -9.22 -28.54
CA THR A 80 2.12 -9.16 -27.58
C THR A 80 2.36 -10.49 -26.87
N SER A 81 3.53 -10.63 -26.25
CA SER A 81 3.83 -11.70 -25.28
C SER A 81 3.26 -11.41 -23.89
N LYS A 82 2.65 -10.23 -23.68
CA LYS A 82 2.16 -9.79 -22.37
C LYS A 82 0.85 -10.50 -22.01
N ARG A 83 0.69 -10.80 -20.72
CA ARG A 83 -0.55 -11.33 -20.15
C ARG A 83 -1.10 -10.39 -19.09
N VAL A 84 -2.41 -10.15 -19.13
CA VAL A 84 -3.13 -9.27 -18.19
C VAL A 84 -4.21 -10.05 -17.43
N TYR A 85 -4.42 -9.69 -16.18
CA TYR A 85 -5.55 -10.24 -15.40
C TYR A 85 -6.80 -9.42 -15.67
N ARG A 86 -7.89 -10.10 -16.04
CA ARG A 86 -9.24 -9.51 -16.14
C ARG A 86 -10.15 -10.16 -15.12
N ARG A 87 -11.06 -9.37 -14.52
CA ARG A 87 -12.10 -9.90 -13.64
C ARG A 87 -13.08 -10.73 -14.48
N ARG A 88 -13.57 -11.83 -13.91
CA ARG A 88 -14.69 -12.59 -14.47
C ARG A 88 -16.02 -11.98 -13.99
N PRO A 89 -17.12 -12.12 -14.76
CA PRO A 89 -18.47 -11.84 -14.28
C PRO A 89 -18.77 -12.56 -12.97
N GLU A 90 -19.58 -11.96 -12.10
CA GLU A 90 -19.91 -12.54 -10.79
C GLU A 90 -20.72 -13.84 -10.88
N SER A 91 -21.40 -14.08 -12.01
CA SER A 91 -22.09 -15.34 -12.32
C SER A 91 -21.13 -16.51 -12.52
N GLU A 92 -19.88 -16.25 -12.93
CA GLU A 92 -18.84 -17.27 -13.06
C GLU A 92 -18.09 -17.52 -11.74
N TRP A 93 -18.35 -16.71 -10.70
CA TRP A 93 -17.65 -16.85 -9.43
C TRP A 93 -18.22 -18.00 -8.64
N THR A 94 -17.35 -18.92 -8.26
CA THR A 94 -17.72 -20.01 -7.38
C THR A 94 -17.58 -19.56 -5.93
N ARG A 95 -18.66 -19.70 -5.18
CA ARG A 95 -18.76 -19.34 -3.76
C ARG A 95 -18.96 -20.62 -2.96
N LEU A 96 -18.14 -20.82 -1.93
CA LEU A 96 -18.18 -21.99 -1.06
C LEU A 96 -18.22 -21.52 0.39
N ASP A 97 -19.20 -22.03 1.14
CA ASP A 97 -19.26 -21.85 2.58
C ASP A 97 -18.34 -22.85 3.28
N THR A 98 -17.48 -22.32 4.14
CA THR A 98 -16.41 -22.99 4.86
C THR A 98 -16.46 -22.59 6.34
N PRO A 99 -17.56 -22.86 7.05
CA PRO A 99 -17.77 -22.39 8.43
C PRO A 99 -16.72 -22.91 9.41
N HIS A 100 -16.16 -24.10 9.18
CA HIS A 100 -15.09 -24.69 9.99
C HIS A 100 -13.76 -23.91 9.93
N LEU A 101 -13.59 -22.98 8.98
CA LEU A 101 -12.42 -22.10 8.88
C LEU A 101 -12.69 -20.68 9.42
N ARG A 102 -13.88 -20.44 9.97
CA ARG A 102 -14.26 -19.14 10.51
C ARG A 102 -13.42 -18.83 11.76
N ILE A 103 -12.85 -17.63 11.76
CA ILE A 103 -12.11 -17.08 12.92
C ILE A 103 -12.60 -15.69 13.33
N VAL A 104 -13.50 -15.07 12.55
CA VAL A 104 -14.10 -13.76 12.81
C VAL A 104 -15.62 -13.90 12.65
N SER A 105 -16.39 -13.29 13.56
CA SER A 105 -17.85 -13.30 13.48
C SER A 105 -18.35 -12.41 12.34
N ASP A 106 -19.56 -12.69 11.83
CA ASP A 106 -20.16 -11.88 10.77
C ASP A 106 -20.39 -10.43 11.25
N GLU A 107 -20.70 -10.22 12.53
CA GLU A 107 -20.90 -8.91 13.16
C GLU A 107 -19.62 -8.07 13.17
N LEU A 108 -18.50 -8.67 13.61
CA LEU A 108 -17.22 -7.99 13.68
C LEU A 108 -16.69 -7.66 12.28
N PHE A 109 -16.89 -8.56 11.31
CA PHE A 109 -16.57 -8.31 9.91
C PHE A 109 -17.40 -7.16 9.32
N ALA A 110 -18.71 -7.16 9.58
CA ALA A 110 -19.60 -6.10 9.14
C ALA A 110 -19.25 -4.74 9.78
N ALA A 111 -18.85 -4.74 11.05
CA ALA A 111 -18.41 -3.53 11.76
C ALA A 111 -17.16 -2.91 11.11
N ALA A 112 -16.14 -3.72 10.80
CA ALA A 112 -14.98 -3.27 10.04
C ALA A 112 -15.37 -2.75 8.64
N GLY A 113 -16.31 -3.43 7.97
CA GLY A 113 -16.88 -3.01 6.68
C GLY A 113 -17.53 -1.63 6.73
N ARG A 114 -18.39 -1.37 7.74
CA ARG A 114 -19.03 -0.06 7.94
C ARG A 114 -18.02 1.07 8.10
N ARG A 115 -16.87 0.81 8.72
CA ARG A 115 -15.79 1.80 8.84
C ARG A 115 -15.18 2.17 7.49
N PHE A 116 -14.96 1.19 6.61
CA PHE A 116 -14.49 1.49 5.25
C PHE A 116 -15.47 2.37 4.49
N GLU A 117 -16.77 2.08 4.58
CA GLU A 117 -17.79 2.89 3.94
C GLU A 117 -17.87 4.29 4.54
N LYS A 118 -17.78 4.45 5.87
CA LYS A 118 -17.73 5.75 6.53
C LYS A 118 -16.54 6.60 6.05
N VAL A 119 -15.35 6.00 6.02
CA VAL A 119 -14.13 6.68 5.52
C VAL A 119 -14.27 7.02 4.03
N LYS A 120 -14.82 6.11 3.23
CA LYS A 120 -15.07 6.33 1.79
C LYS A 120 -16.06 7.46 1.56
N ARG A 121 -17.12 7.58 2.36
CA ARG A 121 -18.09 8.69 2.29
C ARG A 121 -17.47 10.01 2.74
N ALA A 122 -16.69 10.00 3.81
CA ALA A 122 -16.05 11.21 4.34
C ALA A 122 -14.94 11.76 3.42
N LEU A 123 -14.22 10.87 2.73
CA LEU A 123 -13.13 11.23 1.81
C LEU A 123 -13.55 11.26 0.33
N GLY A 124 -14.72 10.71 0.01
CA GLY A 124 -15.25 10.63 -1.35
C GLY A 124 -15.82 11.97 -1.77
N ARG A 125 -15.20 12.61 -2.76
CA ARG A 125 -15.84 13.69 -3.50
C ARG A 125 -16.98 13.11 -4.36
N PRO A 126 -18.14 13.77 -4.48
CA PRO A 126 -19.18 13.37 -5.44
C PRO A 126 -18.57 13.26 -6.85
N GLY A 127 -18.81 12.15 -7.55
CA GLY A 127 -18.34 11.95 -8.94
C GLY A 127 -16.92 11.37 -9.09
N GLN A 128 -16.19 11.10 -8.01
CA GLN A 128 -14.97 10.29 -8.07
C GLN A 128 -15.29 8.89 -7.58
N GLU A 129 -15.41 7.92 -8.51
CA GLU A 129 -15.20 6.53 -8.13
C GLU A 129 -13.93 6.48 -7.29
N SER A 130 -13.98 5.78 -6.16
CA SER A 130 -12.89 5.71 -5.21
C SER A 130 -11.66 5.00 -5.80
N SER A 131 -11.00 5.63 -6.75
CA SER A 131 -9.66 5.36 -7.23
C SER A 131 -8.71 5.99 -6.21
N GLY A 132 -8.67 5.37 -5.02
CA GLY A 132 -7.56 5.56 -4.09
C GLY A 132 -6.19 5.26 -4.74
N LEU A 133 -6.20 4.75 -5.97
CA LEU A 133 -5.09 4.59 -6.90
C LEU A 133 -5.66 4.88 -8.30
N ILE A 134 -4.96 5.68 -9.11
CA ILE A 134 -5.25 6.06 -10.51
C ILE A 134 -6.07 7.37 -10.67
N VAL A 135 -5.53 8.47 -10.13
CA VAL A 135 -5.26 9.60 -11.05
C VAL A 135 -4.02 9.13 -11.81
N GLY A 136 -4.02 9.20 -13.16
CA GLY A 136 -2.88 8.75 -13.98
C GLY A 136 -1.54 9.23 -13.41
N PRO A 137 -0.44 8.47 -13.56
CA PRO A 137 0.77 8.75 -12.79
C PRO A 137 1.21 10.17 -13.09
N ARG A 138 1.03 11.08 -12.13
CA ARG A 138 1.84 12.28 -12.05
C ARG A 138 3.25 11.75 -11.84
N ARG A 139 3.95 11.52 -12.95
CA ARG A 139 5.34 11.08 -12.95
C ARG A 139 6.12 12.32 -12.58
N TYR A 140 6.38 12.49 -11.29
CA TYR A 140 7.31 13.50 -10.81
C TYR A 140 8.72 13.13 -11.25
N LEU A 141 9.59 14.13 -11.40
CA LEU A 141 10.89 14.01 -12.08
C LEU A 141 11.70 12.82 -11.58
N PHE A 142 11.74 12.61 -10.26
CA PHE A 142 12.55 11.57 -9.63
C PHE A 142 11.76 10.36 -9.13
N SER A 143 10.52 10.18 -9.61
CA SER A 143 9.68 9.06 -9.22
C SER A 143 10.33 7.71 -9.59
N GLY A 144 10.71 6.94 -8.57
CA GLY A 144 11.32 5.61 -8.74
C GLY A 144 12.86 5.61 -8.78
N LEU A 145 13.49 6.78 -8.81
CA LEU A 145 14.94 6.93 -8.83
C LEU A 145 15.53 7.08 -7.42
N LEU A 146 14.84 7.83 -6.55
CA LEU A 146 15.36 8.15 -5.22
C LEU A 146 15.31 6.95 -4.27
N LYS A 147 16.40 6.75 -3.52
CA LYS A 147 16.57 5.71 -2.51
C LYS A 147 16.90 6.31 -1.15
N CYS A 148 16.31 5.74 -0.11
CA CYS A 148 16.62 6.07 1.27
C CYS A 148 17.96 5.43 1.64
N ALA A 149 18.91 6.24 2.12
CA ALA A 149 20.22 5.77 2.55
C ALA A 149 20.15 4.81 3.75
N GLU A 150 19.18 4.98 4.65
CA GLU A 150 19.07 4.15 5.86
C GLU A 150 18.54 2.75 5.60
N CYS A 151 17.51 2.61 4.74
CA CYS A 151 16.80 1.34 4.57
C CYS A 151 16.82 0.79 3.13
N GLY A 152 17.47 1.48 2.18
CA GLY A 152 17.47 1.14 0.75
C GLY A 152 16.09 1.21 0.06
N GLY A 153 15.05 1.65 0.79
CA GLY A 153 13.69 1.78 0.29
C GLY A 153 13.54 2.92 -0.70
N SER A 154 12.48 2.94 -1.50
CA SER A 154 12.19 4.07 -2.38
C SER A 154 11.80 5.31 -1.58
N ILE A 155 12.33 6.47 -1.95
CA ILE A 155 11.79 7.77 -1.54
C ILE A 155 10.69 8.14 -2.55
N THR A 156 9.52 8.48 -2.04
CA THR A 156 8.33 8.77 -2.86
C THR A 156 7.61 9.98 -2.27
N LEU A 157 6.67 10.57 -3.01
CA LEU A 157 5.75 11.52 -2.39
C LEU A 157 4.86 10.81 -1.37
N VAL A 158 4.94 11.26 -0.11
CA VAL A 158 4.21 10.66 1.02
C VAL A 158 3.11 11.58 1.55
N SER A 159 3.18 12.88 1.24
CA SER A 159 2.17 13.90 1.57
C SER A 159 1.95 14.85 0.38
N GLY A 160 0.77 15.49 0.31
CA GLY A 160 0.47 16.45 -0.78
C GLY A 160 -0.98 16.55 -1.28
N ARG A 161 -1.98 16.11 -0.50
CA ARG A 161 -3.41 16.12 -0.93
C ARG A 161 -4.32 17.00 -0.06
N GLY A 162 -3.77 18.02 0.59
CA GLY A 162 -4.53 18.99 1.40
C GLY A 162 -4.76 20.30 0.66
N ARG A 163 -5.78 21.09 1.06
CA ARG A 163 -6.08 22.42 0.48
C ARG A 163 -4.89 23.39 0.50
N ASN A 164 -3.93 23.18 1.43
CA ASN A 164 -2.73 24.01 1.63
C ASN A 164 -1.41 23.18 1.59
N GLY A 165 -1.45 21.91 1.17
CA GLY A 165 -0.33 21.00 1.40
C GLY A 165 0.65 20.93 0.22
N ALA A 166 1.86 21.47 0.39
CA ALA A 166 2.97 21.21 -0.53
C ALA A 166 3.27 19.70 -0.60
N ASP A 167 3.48 19.19 -1.81
CA ASP A 167 3.95 17.82 -2.04
C ASP A 167 5.31 17.62 -1.34
N ARG A 168 5.47 16.53 -0.59
CA ARG A 168 6.76 16.22 0.06
C ARG A 168 7.23 14.82 -0.24
N TYR A 169 8.51 14.71 -0.58
CA TYR A 169 9.24 13.46 -0.67
C TYR A 169 9.61 12.96 0.72
N GLY A 170 9.51 11.64 0.92
CA GLY A 170 9.95 10.98 2.14
C GLY A 170 10.14 9.48 1.93
N CYS A 171 10.76 8.83 2.89
CA CYS A 171 10.96 7.38 2.86
C CYS A 171 9.60 6.65 2.86
N SER A 172 9.32 5.89 1.80
CA SER A 172 8.06 5.14 1.67
C SER A 172 7.88 4.08 2.76
N LEU A 173 8.97 3.45 3.21
CA LEU A 173 8.94 2.43 4.25
C LEU A 173 8.61 3.04 5.61
N HIS A 174 9.32 4.10 6.00
CA HIS A 174 9.01 4.85 7.23
C HIS A 174 7.55 5.31 7.22
N HIS A 175 7.11 5.96 6.13
CA HIS A 175 5.76 6.49 6.05
C HIS A 175 4.67 5.40 6.14
N GLN A 176 4.86 4.25 5.50
CA GLN A 176 3.84 3.18 5.47
C GLN A 176 3.91 2.21 6.65
N ARG A 177 5.08 2.05 7.28
CA ARG A 177 5.35 0.98 8.24
C ARG A 177 5.84 1.47 9.60
N GLY A 178 6.31 2.71 9.69
CA GLY A 178 6.68 3.37 10.94
C GLY A 178 8.19 3.34 11.21
N VAL A 179 8.56 3.98 12.32
CA VAL A 179 9.96 4.17 12.76
C VAL A 179 10.70 2.85 12.97
N THR A 180 10.00 1.79 13.40
CA THR A 180 10.62 0.48 13.64
C THR A 180 11.13 -0.21 12.37
N VAL A 181 10.69 0.22 11.18
CA VAL A 181 11.18 -0.31 9.90
C VAL A 181 12.25 0.60 9.28
N CYS A 182 12.18 1.89 9.53
CA CYS A 182 13.16 2.87 9.06
C CYS A 182 13.04 4.13 9.92
N SER A 183 14.16 4.59 10.49
CA SER A 183 14.20 5.81 11.32
C SER A 183 14.05 7.09 10.51
N ASN A 184 14.34 7.07 9.20
CA ASN A 184 14.26 8.22 8.32
C ASN A 184 12.85 8.83 8.23
N SER A 185 12.60 9.84 9.04
CA SER A 185 11.38 10.64 9.05
C SER A 185 11.47 11.93 8.24
N LEU A 186 12.54 12.11 7.44
CA LEU A 186 12.76 13.34 6.70
C LEU A 186 11.68 13.55 5.64
N LEU A 187 11.14 14.76 5.60
CA LEU A 187 10.15 15.20 4.61
C LEU A 187 10.62 16.48 3.93
N VAL A 188 11.10 16.34 2.69
CA VAL A 188 11.57 17.47 1.89
C VAL A 188 10.48 17.91 0.93
N ARG A 189 10.28 19.22 0.78
CA ARG A 189 9.31 19.71 -0.20
C ARG A 189 9.75 19.35 -1.62
N ARG A 190 8.76 19.10 -2.48
CA ARG A 190 8.98 18.65 -3.85
C ARG A 190 9.79 19.65 -4.66
N ASP A 191 9.41 20.93 -4.60
CA ASP A 191 10.06 22.03 -5.30
C ASP A 191 11.53 22.17 -4.90
N GLU A 192 11.80 22.26 -3.61
CA GLU A 192 13.17 22.38 -3.09
C GLU A 192 14.06 21.19 -3.47
N LEU A 193 13.53 19.97 -3.35
CA LEU A 193 14.26 18.76 -3.70
C LEU A 193 14.53 18.67 -5.20
N GLU A 194 13.52 18.96 -6.03
CA GLU A 194 13.67 18.87 -7.48
C GLU A 194 14.63 19.92 -8.03
N GLU A 195 14.56 21.16 -7.54
CA GLU A 195 15.49 22.23 -7.90
C GLU A 195 16.93 21.88 -7.52
N SER A 196 17.15 21.43 -6.29
CA SER A 196 18.49 21.05 -5.81
C SER A 196 19.10 19.91 -6.62
N LEU A 197 18.32 18.86 -6.92
CA LEU A 197 18.81 17.73 -7.69
C LEU A 197 19.03 18.07 -9.16
N LEU A 198 18.15 18.86 -9.78
CA LEU A 198 18.33 19.31 -11.16
C LEU A 198 19.59 20.17 -11.29
N LYS A 199 19.81 21.11 -10.35
CA LYS A 199 21.02 21.93 -10.32
C LYS A 199 22.28 21.06 -10.24
N GLY A 200 22.33 20.11 -9.30
CA GLY A 200 23.46 19.20 -9.17
C GLY A 200 23.68 18.32 -10.40
N LEU A 201 22.61 17.85 -11.05
CA LEU A 201 22.69 17.09 -12.30
C LEU A 201 23.24 17.94 -13.43
N SER A 202 22.70 19.15 -13.65
CA SER A 202 23.20 20.08 -14.67
C SER A 202 24.69 20.40 -14.47
N GLU A 203 25.12 20.67 -13.25
CA GLU A 203 26.53 20.94 -12.93
C GLU A 203 27.44 19.71 -13.12
N SER A 204 26.91 18.50 -12.96
CA SER A 204 27.67 17.26 -13.16
C SER A 204 27.75 16.82 -14.63
N VAL A 205 26.67 17.01 -15.41
CA VAL A 205 26.57 16.58 -16.81
C VAL A 205 27.24 17.58 -17.75
N LEU A 206 27.28 18.87 -17.39
CA LEU A 206 27.97 19.92 -18.14
C LEU A 206 29.48 20.01 -17.82
N LYS A 207 30.00 19.11 -16.96
CA LYS A 207 31.45 18.93 -16.86
C LYS A 207 31.94 18.20 -18.09
N THR A 208 32.89 18.84 -18.76
CA THR A 208 33.37 18.64 -20.14
C THR A 208 33.88 17.24 -20.47
N GLU A 209 33.98 16.32 -19.51
CA GLU A 209 34.44 14.93 -19.74
C GLU A 209 33.34 14.00 -20.30
N VAL A 210 32.04 14.36 -20.19
CA VAL A 210 30.93 13.53 -20.69
C VAL A 210 30.52 13.90 -22.12
N VAL A 211 30.87 15.11 -22.59
CA VAL A 211 30.53 15.58 -23.94
C VAL A 211 31.35 14.84 -25.01
N ASP A 212 32.57 14.41 -24.69
CA ASP A 212 33.44 13.65 -25.61
C ASP A 212 32.98 12.19 -25.83
N TYR A 213 32.03 11.68 -25.04
CA TYR A 213 31.51 10.31 -25.21
C TYR A 213 30.19 10.24 -26.00
N ALA A 214 29.63 11.39 -26.40
CA ALA A 214 28.34 11.48 -27.09
C ALA A 214 28.42 12.01 -28.53
N VAL A 215 29.64 12.21 -29.06
CA VAL A 215 29.93 12.56 -30.46
C VAL A 215 30.62 11.38 -31.15
#